data_AF-I8QY33-F1
#
_entry.id   AF-I8QY33-F1
#
_cell.length_a   1.000
_cell.length_b   1.000
_cell.length_c   1.000
_cell.angle_alpha   90.00
_cell.angle_beta   90.00
_cell.angle_gamma   90.00
#
_symmetry.space_group_name_H-M   'P 1'
#
loop_
_entity.id
_entity.type
_entity.pdbx_description
1 polymer ?
#
loop_
_entity_poly.entity_id
_entity_poly.type
_entity_poly.pdbx_seq_one_letter_code
_entity_poly.pdbx_strand_id
1 'polypeptide(L)'
;MTGMEKKVRFIRFVEEIYEGNDKKESKEVWIVTTNRNIENNVFHQLKTECHFDHCYLHSPTGIEAIVGFMMIAFNLTQLYFFRNIRGFREKRLLQINIIEDLKDEMLIIMNWINPIFNTA
;
A
#
# COMPACT_ATOMS: atom_id res chain seq x y z
N MET A 1 21.57 -25.66 13.04
CA MET A 1 20.37 -24.81 12.93
C MET A 1 20.54 -23.62 13.87
N THR A 2 21.12 -22.52 13.39
CA THR A 2 21.28 -21.29 14.17
C THR A 2 19.95 -20.57 14.24
N GLY A 3 19.37 -20.48 15.45
CA GLY A 3 18.16 -19.72 15.69
C GLY A 3 18.39 -18.26 15.30
N MET A 4 17.73 -17.81 14.23
CA MET A 4 17.67 -16.39 13.93
C MET A 4 16.88 -15.71 15.05
N GLU A 5 17.58 -14.96 15.92
CA GLU A 5 17.00 -13.97 16.84
C GLU A 5 16.39 -12.82 16.01
N LYS A 6 15.30 -13.08 15.30
CA LYS A 6 14.59 -12.05 14.55
C LYS A 6 13.81 -11.21 15.55
N LYS A 7 14.28 -9.99 15.81
CA LYS A 7 13.54 -9.00 16.60
C LYS A 7 12.19 -8.72 15.92
N VAL A 8 11.13 -9.23 16.52
CA VAL A 8 9.74 -8.95 16.14
C VAL A 8 9.29 -7.69 16.87
N ARG A 9 8.66 -6.77 16.15
CA ARG A 9 8.05 -5.54 16.68
C ARG A 9 6.55 -5.58 16.44
N PHE A 10 5.82 -4.99 17.37
CA PHE A 10 4.38 -4.82 17.30
C PHE A 10 4.10 -3.33 17.24
N ILE A 11 3.40 -2.89 16.19
CA ILE A 11 2.92 -1.53 16.04
C ILE A 11 1.45 -1.53 16.39
N ARG A 12 1.07 -0.67 17.32
CA ARG A 12 -0.32 -0.46 17.71
C ARG A 12 -0.85 0.79 17.03
N PHE A 13 -1.86 0.62 16.20
CA PHE A 13 -2.69 1.71 15.71
C PHE A 13 -3.92 1.81 16.60
N VAL A 14 -4.15 2.98 17.19
CA VAL A 14 -5.36 3.30 17.93
C VAL A 14 -6.06 4.41 17.18
N GLU A 15 -7.25 4.12 16.68
CA GLU A 15 -8.16 5.11 16.11
C GLU A 15 -9.17 5.49 17.19
N GLU A 16 -9.30 6.80 17.43
CA GLU A 16 -10.24 7.35 18.40
C GLU A 16 -11.28 8.17 17.64
N ILE A 17 -12.53 7.73 17.69
CA ILE A 17 -13.65 8.36 17.00
C ILE A 17 -14.41 9.23 18.02
N TYR A 18 -14.49 10.52 17.73
CA TYR A 18 -15.14 11.53 18.56
C TYR A 18 -16.41 12.05 17.87
N GLU A 19 -17.49 12.23 18.63
CA GLU A 19 -18.71 12.89 18.15
C GLU A 19 -19.01 14.04 19.14
N GLY A 20 -18.58 15.25 18.79
CA GLY A 20 -18.54 16.38 19.73
C GLY A 20 -17.35 16.29 20.70
N ASN A 21 -17.55 16.68 21.97
CA ASN A 21 -16.52 16.61 23.01
C ASN A 21 -16.41 15.23 23.68
N ASP A 22 -17.30 14.29 23.35
CA ASP A 22 -17.35 12.96 23.96
C ASP A 22 -16.74 11.91 23.03
N LYS A 23 -15.83 11.08 23.58
CA LYS A 23 -15.19 9.98 22.87
C LYS A 23 -16.18 8.83 22.72
N LYS A 24 -16.53 8.49 21.48
CA LYS A 24 -17.60 7.52 21.18
C LYS A 24 -17.07 6.10 21.03
N GLU A 25 -15.90 5.93 20.40
CA GLU A 25 -15.38 4.60 20.09
C GLU A 25 -13.85 4.63 19.94
N SER A 26 -13.18 3.55 20.34
CA SER A 26 -11.76 3.35 20.06
C SER A 26 -11.56 2.02 19.35
N LYS A 27 -10.93 2.05 18.18
CA LYS A 27 -10.56 0.86 17.42
C LYS A 27 -9.06 0.65 17.51
N GLU A 28 -8.64 -0.62 17.58
CA GLU A 28 -7.24 -0.99 17.70
C GLU A 28 -6.85 -1.99 16.62
N VAL A 29 -5.73 -1.73 15.93
CA VAL A 29 -5.13 -2.64 14.96
C VAL A 29 -3.67 -2.87 15.30
N TRP A 30 -3.25 -4.13 15.32
CA TRP A 30 -1.88 -4.54 15.60
C TRP A 30 -1.18 -5.01 14.34
N ILE A 31 -0.04 -4.39 14.01
CA ILE A 31 0.80 -4.80 12.88
C ILE A 31 2.10 -5.38 13.41
N VAL A 32 2.41 -6.62 13.01
CA VAL A 32 3.64 -7.31 13.39
C VAL A 32 4.70 -7.11 12.31
N THR A 33 5.85 -6.54 12.66
CA THR A 33 6.94 -6.24 11.72
C THR A 33 8.30 -6.69 12.24
N THR A 34 9.30 -6.77 11.36
CA THR A 34 10.67 -7.16 11.74
C THR A 34 11.72 -6.08 11.42
N ASN A 35 11.40 -5.02 10.66
CA ASN A 35 12.38 -4.02 10.22
C ASN A 35 11.78 -2.61 10.02
N ARG A 36 12.24 -1.63 10.80
CA ARG A 36 11.76 -0.23 10.81
C ARG A 36 12.02 0.49 9.49
N ASN A 37 13.09 0.15 8.77
CA ASN A 37 13.38 0.75 7.48
C ASN A 37 12.41 0.27 6.40
N ILE A 38 11.98 -1.00 6.49
CA ILE A 38 10.96 -1.55 5.59
C ILE A 38 9.62 -0.88 5.89
N GLU A 39 9.26 -0.78 7.17
CA GLU A 39 8.04 -0.12 7.63
C GLU A 39 7.94 1.34 7.15
N ASN A 40 8.98 2.15 7.41
CA ASN A 40 8.96 3.57 7.03
C ASN A 40 8.88 3.75 5.50
N ASN A 41 9.51 2.86 4.74
CA ASN A 41 9.41 2.87 3.29
C ASN A 41 8.01 2.44 2.80
N VAL A 42 7.41 1.43 3.42
CA VAL A 42 6.05 0.97 3.09
C VAL A 42 5.02 2.07 3.38
N PHE A 43 5.06 2.71 4.55
CA PHE A 43 4.15 3.82 4.86
C PHE A 43 4.35 5.02 3.94
N HIS A 44 5.60 5.33 3.60
CA HIS A 44 5.89 6.37 2.61
C HIS A 44 5.25 6.04 1.26
N GLN A 45 5.46 4.83 0.74
CA GLN A 45 4.90 4.39 -0.54
C GLN A 45 3.37 4.37 -0.52
N LEU A 46 2.75 3.89 0.56
CA LEU A 46 1.29 3.91 0.69
C LEU A 46 0.74 5.34 0.67
N LYS A 47 1.41 6.28 1.33
CA LYS A 47 0.97 7.68 1.35
C LYS A 47 1.21 8.39 0.01
N THR A 48 2.40 8.24 -0.59
CA THR A 48 2.76 8.98 -1.81
C THR A 48 2.18 8.37 -3.08
N GLU A 49 2.22 7.05 -3.21
CA GLU A 49 1.85 6.34 -4.45
C GLU A 49 0.45 5.74 -4.41
N CYS A 50 -0.03 5.34 -3.23
CA CYS A 50 -1.36 4.74 -3.08
C CYS A 50 -2.40 5.71 -2.49
N HIS A 51 -2.03 6.98 -2.28
CA HIS A 51 -2.89 8.03 -1.71
C HIS A 51 -3.65 7.57 -0.45
N PHE A 52 -2.94 6.89 0.45
CA PHE A 52 -3.51 6.32 1.68
C PHE A 52 -4.12 7.39 2.61
N ASP A 53 -3.73 8.65 2.46
CA ASP A 53 -4.29 9.78 3.21
C ASP A 53 -5.59 10.33 2.63
N HIS A 54 -6.06 9.81 1.49
CA HIS A 54 -7.32 10.24 0.90
C HIS A 54 -8.52 9.55 1.56
N CYS A 55 -9.51 10.35 1.97
CA CYS A 55 -10.74 9.85 2.57
C CYS A 55 -11.72 9.37 1.48
N TYR A 56 -11.53 8.15 1.00
CA TYR A 56 -12.40 7.52 -0.01
C TYR A 56 -13.81 7.22 0.51
N LEU A 57 -13.94 6.98 1.82
CA LEU A 57 -15.20 6.69 2.47
C LEU A 57 -15.18 7.18 3.92
N HIS A 58 -16.30 7.72 4.39
CA HIS A 58 -16.45 8.22 5.77
C HIS A 58 -17.06 7.20 6.74
N SER A 59 -17.47 6.01 6.27
CA SER A 59 -18.00 4.95 7.15
C SER A 59 -16.85 4.20 7.83
N PRO A 60 -16.86 4.04 9.16
CA PRO A 60 -15.78 3.35 9.88
C PRO A 60 -15.51 1.92 9.38
N THR A 61 -16.56 1.17 9.01
CA THR A 61 -16.43 -0.20 8.50
C THR A 61 -15.82 -0.22 7.10
N GLY A 62 -16.15 0.75 6.26
CA GLY A 62 -15.58 0.79 4.91
C GLY A 62 -14.19 1.42 4.87
N ILE A 63 -13.82 2.29 5.81
CA ILE A 63 -12.42 2.71 6.01
C ILE A 63 -11.56 1.48 6.30
N GLU A 64 -11.98 0.64 7.26
CA GLU A 64 -11.29 -0.60 7.60
C GLU A 64 -11.15 -1.54 6.41
N ALA A 65 -12.23 -1.72 5.62
CA ALA A 65 -12.19 -2.53 4.41
C ALA A 65 -11.23 -1.98 3.34
N ILE A 66 -11.24 -0.67 3.09
CA ILE A 66 -10.36 -0.01 2.10
C ILE A 66 -8.90 -0.12 2.53
N VAL A 67 -8.59 0.12 3.82
CA VAL A 67 -7.25 -0.08 4.37
C VAL A 67 -6.82 -1.54 4.20
N GLY A 68 -7.71 -2.50 4.47
CA GLY A 68 -7.46 -3.93 4.23
C GLY A 68 -7.15 -4.24 2.78
N PHE A 69 -7.96 -3.73 1.83
CA PHE A 69 -7.73 -3.92 0.39
C PHE A 69 -6.41 -3.30 -0.07
N MET A 70 -6.06 -2.10 0.40
CA MET A 70 -4.80 -1.44 0.09
C MET A 70 -3.60 -2.27 0.59
N MET A 71 -3.67 -2.81 1.81
CA MET A 71 -2.61 -3.66 2.36
C MET A 71 -2.46 -4.98 1.59
N ILE A 72 -3.56 -5.59 1.17
CA ILE A 72 -3.54 -6.81 0.34
C ILE A 72 -2.93 -6.51 -1.03
N ALA A 73 -3.40 -5.47 -1.71
CA ALA A 73 -2.91 -5.06 -3.03
C ALA A 73 -1.42 -4.73 -2.98
N PHE A 74 -0.98 -3.97 -1.97
CA PHE A 74 0.42 -3.63 -1.77
C PHE A 74 1.29 -4.88 -1.57
N ASN A 75 0.86 -5.81 -0.72
CA ASN A 75 1.60 -7.05 -0.49
C ASN A 75 1.71 -7.93 -1.74
N LEU A 76 0.63 -8.05 -2.52
CA LEU A 76 0.64 -8.78 -3.78
C LEU A 76 1.62 -8.16 -4.79
N THR A 77 1.61 -6.83 -4.90
CA THR A 77 2.54 -6.08 -5.76
C THR A 77 4.00 -6.27 -5.33
N GLN A 78 4.30 -6.18 -4.03
CA GLN A 78 5.65 -6.44 -3.53
C GLN A 78 6.08 -7.88 -3.79
N LEU A 79 5.20 -8.87 -3.54
CA LEU A 79 5.47 -10.28 -3.85
C LEU A 79 5.76 -10.49 -5.34
N TYR A 80 4.99 -9.84 -6.22
CA TYR A 80 5.23 -9.87 -7.66
C TYR A 80 6.61 -9.34 -8.02
N PHE A 81 7.01 -8.17 -7.51
CA PHE A 81 8.33 -7.61 -7.77
C PHE A 81 9.47 -8.50 -7.29
N PHE A 82 9.40 -8.98 -6.05
CA PHE A 82 10.50 -9.77 -5.48
C PHE A 82 10.59 -11.18 -6.07
N ARG A 83 9.46 -11.77 -6.48
CA ARG A 83 9.43 -13.15 -6.99
C ARG A 83 9.61 -13.22 -8.49
N ASN A 84 8.91 -12.37 -9.24
CA ASN A 84 8.79 -12.47 -10.69
C ASN A 84 9.75 -11.53 -11.43
N ILE A 85 10.11 -10.38 -10.85
CA ILE A 85 11.06 -9.44 -11.45
C ILE A 85 12.43 -9.55 -10.75
N ARG A 86 13.10 -10.68 -11.01
CA ARG A 86 14.45 -10.92 -10.49
C ARG A 86 15.43 -9.91 -11.09
N GLY A 87 16.21 -9.24 -10.25
CA GLY A 87 17.26 -8.31 -10.67
C GLY A 87 16.84 -6.84 -10.83
N PHE A 88 15.61 -6.44 -10.47
CA PHE A 88 15.22 -5.01 -10.56
C PHE A 88 16.14 -4.10 -9.71
N ARG A 89 16.55 -4.60 -8.52
CA ARG A 89 17.49 -3.91 -7.63
C ARG A 89 18.87 -3.75 -8.25
N GLU A 90 19.31 -4.71 -9.05
CA GLU A 90 20.61 -4.68 -9.73
C GLU A 90 20.59 -3.71 -10.91
N LYS A 91 19.44 -3.57 -11.58
CA LYS A 91 19.21 -2.63 -12.68
C LYS A 91 18.92 -1.18 -12.23
N ARG A 92 18.90 -0.91 -10.92
CA ARG A 92 18.54 0.40 -10.32
C ARG A 92 17.20 0.98 -10.81
N LEU A 93 16.27 0.12 -11.21
CA LEU A 93 14.94 0.55 -11.62
C LEU A 93 14.08 0.81 -10.38
N LEU A 94 13.34 1.93 -10.38
CA LEU A 94 12.38 2.23 -9.34
C LEU A 94 11.13 1.37 -9.52
N GLN A 95 10.50 0.95 -8.41
CA GLN A 95 9.25 0.18 -8.46
C GLN A 95 8.16 0.91 -9.24
N ILE A 96 8.11 2.25 -9.12
CA ILE A 96 7.12 3.09 -9.82
C ILE A 96 7.23 2.99 -11.34
N ASN A 97 8.45 3.01 -11.90
CA ASN A 97 8.66 2.92 -13.36
C ASN A 97 8.10 1.61 -13.92
N ILE A 98 8.28 0.51 -13.18
CA ILE A 98 7.74 -0.80 -13.58
C ILE A 98 6.21 -0.81 -13.50
N ILE A 99 5.63 -0.14 -12.50
CA ILE A 99 4.18 0.00 -12.38
C ILE A 99 3.62 0.83 -13.54
N GLU A 100 4.30 1.90 -13.93
CA GLU A 100 3.94 2.74 -15.09
C GLU A 100 4.01 1.93 -16.38
N ASP A 101 5.11 1.21 -16.64
CA ASP A 101 5.23 0.33 -17.81
C ASP A 101 4.11 -0.71 -17.87
N LEU A 102 3.79 -1.35 -16.73
CA LEU A 102 2.69 -2.33 -16.65
C LEU A 102 1.32 -1.69 -16.89
N LYS A 103 1.11 -0.44 -16.44
CA LYS A 103 -0.13 0.30 -16.70
C LYS A 103 -0.24 0.62 -18.18
N ASP A 104 0.84 1.08 -18.81
CA ASP A 104 0.86 1.41 -20.24
C ASP A 104 0.62 0.16 -21.10
N GLU A 105 1.28 -0.96 -20.80
CA GLU A 105 1.01 -2.25 -21.45
C GLU A 105 -0.46 -2.67 -21.30
N MET A 106 -1.04 -2.51 -20.11
CA MET A 106 -2.45 -2.83 -19.87
C MET A 106 -3.38 -1.95 -20.72
N LEU A 107 -3.10 -0.64 -20.83
CA LEU A 107 -3.88 0.28 -21.66
C LEU A 107 -3.79 -0.08 -23.15
N ILE A 108 -2.62 -0.47 -23.62
CA ILE A 108 -2.41 -0.95 -25.00
C ILE A 108 -3.22 -2.22 -25.25
N ILE A 109 -3.15 -3.21 -24.35
CA ILE A 109 -3.89 -4.47 -24.47
C ILE A 109 -5.41 -4.23 -24.48
N MET A 110 -5.89 -3.32 -23.66
CA MET A 110 -7.32 -2.97 -23.59
C MET A 110 -7.79 -2.14 -24.78
N ASN A 111 -6.90 -1.78 -25.72
CA ASN A 111 -7.15 -0.82 -26.80
C ASN A 111 -7.81 0.46 -26.27
N TRP A 112 -7.39 0.89 -25.08
CA TRP A 112 -8.02 2.00 -24.37
C TRP A 112 -7.64 3.32 -25.04
N ILE A 113 -8.63 3.98 -25.61
CA ILE A 113 -8.47 5.29 -26.22
C ILE A 113 -8.60 6.34 -25.11
N ASN A 114 -7.51 7.05 -24.83
CA ASN A 114 -7.50 8.07 -23.78
C ASN A 114 -8.46 9.22 -24.13
N PRO A 115 -9.55 9.43 -23.37
CA PRO A 115 -10.56 10.44 -23.69
C PRO A 115 -10.03 11.87 -23.63
N ILE A 116 -8.91 12.13 -22.95
CA ILE A 116 -8.24 13.44 -22.92
C ILE A 116 -7.57 13.75 -24.26
N PHE A 117 -7.09 12.73 -24.97
CA PHE A 117 -6.45 12.85 -26.29
C PHE A 117 -7.39 12.50 -27.45
N ASN A 118 -8.62 12.10 -27.15
CA ASN A 118 -9.64 11.67 -28.13
C ASN A 118 -10.70 12.74 -28.41
N THR A 119 -10.36 14.01 -28.23
CA THR A 119 -11.21 15.10 -28.72
C THR A 119 -10.82 15.39 -30.17
N ALA A 120 -11.49 14.69 -31.09
CA ALA A 120 -11.74 15.18 -32.44
C ALA A 120 -12.98 16.07 -32.46
#